data_AF-A0A447SQS6-F1
#
_entry.id   AF-A0A447SQS6-F1
#
_cell.length_a   1.000
_cell.length_b   1.000
_cell.length_c   1.000
_cell.angle_alpha   90.00
_cell.angle_beta   90.00
_cell.angle_gamma   90.00
#
_symmetry.space_group_name_H-M   'P 1'
#
loop_
_entity.id
_entity.type
_entity.pdbx_description
1 polymer ?
#
loop_
_entity_poly.entity_id
_entity_poly.type
_entity_poly.pdbx_seq_one_letter_code
_entity_poly.pdbx_strand_id
1 'polypeptide(L)'
;MINCFSLWGVRYIISTYFYTLIVQPIFLGRKPKLVENSVQTKPIIELRSLTKSYGDKTIINGLNLTINNGEFLTILGPSGCGKTTVLRLIAGLEDPNGGKIILDGQDITDVPAERRFVNTVFQSYALFPHMTIFENVAFGLRMQKVPNAEIKPRVMEALRMVRLEEMADRKPNQLSGGQQQRIAIARAVVNKPKVLLLDESLSALDYKLRKEMQNELKALQRQLGITFIFVTHDQEEALTMSDRIIVMNKGNIEQDGTPREIYEEPKNLFVARFIGEINVFNAKVIERVSEKTVKANVEGRICEIYTDLPVQPDQHLKVLLRPEDIVIEELDENEQSKAIIGHVSDRNYKGMTLESSIILDHNNMKVLVSEFFNEDDPHIDHSVGQKVALTWHEGWEVVLDDEDS
;
A
#
# COMPACT_ATOMS: atom_id res chain seq x y z
N MET A 1 32.75 67.94 -11.14
CA MET A 1 31.59 67.72 -10.25
C MET A 1 30.91 66.44 -10.72
N ILE A 2 31.34 65.24 -10.33
CA ILE A 2 31.02 64.53 -9.06
C ILE A 2 29.48 64.52 -8.86
N ASN A 3 28.79 63.49 -9.36
CA ASN A 3 28.36 62.25 -8.67
C ASN A 3 27.34 62.46 -7.55
N CYS A 4 26.09 62.02 -7.78
CA CYS A 4 25.40 60.95 -7.03
C CYS A 4 23.91 60.94 -7.38
N PHE A 5 23.46 60.02 -8.23
CA PHE A 5 22.16 59.37 -8.07
C PHE A 5 22.25 57.99 -8.73
N SER A 6 22.65 57.04 -7.89
CA SER A 6 22.76 55.60 -8.10
C SER A 6 21.39 54.92 -8.07
N LEU A 7 21.34 53.72 -8.67
CA LEU A 7 20.35 52.64 -8.47
C LEU A 7 19.13 52.54 -9.40
N TRP A 8 19.27 52.71 -10.72
CA TRP A 8 18.24 52.22 -11.67
C TRP A 8 18.82 51.55 -12.94
N GLY A 9 20.06 51.07 -12.89
CA GLY A 9 20.81 50.62 -14.08
C GLY A 9 21.40 49.20 -14.06
N VAL A 10 20.96 48.30 -13.17
CA VAL A 10 21.55 46.93 -13.09
C VAL A 10 20.50 45.80 -13.19
N ARG A 11 19.23 46.12 -13.49
CA ARG A 11 18.16 45.09 -13.53
C ARG A 11 17.72 44.66 -14.93
N TYR A 12 18.39 45.13 -15.99
CA TYR A 12 17.96 44.92 -17.38
C TYR A 12 18.95 44.17 -18.28
N ILE A 13 20.03 43.60 -17.73
CA ILE A 13 21.05 42.86 -18.52
C ILE A 13 21.32 41.46 -17.92
N ILE A 14 20.34 40.85 -17.23
CA ILE A 14 20.41 39.43 -16.81
C ILE A 14 19.08 38.70 -17.08
N SER A 15 18.25 39.18 -18.02
CA SER A 15 16.94 38.55 -18.31
C SER A 15 16.86 37.84 -19.66
N THR A 16 17.89 37.92 -20.51
CA THR A 16 17.76 37.51 -21.93
C THR A 16 18.78 36.47 -22.39
N TYR A 17 19.59 35.92 -21.47
CA TYR A 17 20.61 34.91 -21.79
C TYR A 17 20.53 33.62 -20.97
N PHE A 18 19.47 33.43 -20.18
CA PHE A 18 19.25 32.20 -19.39
C PHE A 18 18.08 31.33 -19.86
N TYR A 19 17.56 31.56 -21.08
CA TYR A 19 16.45 30.79 -21.66
C TYR A 19 16.85 29.85 -22.81
N THR A 20 18.15 29.60 -23.01
CA THR A 20 18.60 28.77 -24.14
C THR A 20 19.69 27.77 -23.77
N LEU A 21 19.58 27.08 -22.63
CA LEU A 21 20.37 25.89 -22.34
C LEU A 21 19.69 25.01 -21.29
N ILE A 22 19.27 23.82 -21.76
CA ILE A 22 19.06 22.58 -20.99
C ILE A 22 17.75 22.51 -20.19
N VAL A 23 16.64 22.38 -20.92
CA VAL A 23 15.64 21.34 -20.60
C VAL A 23 15.52 20.47 -21.85
N GLN A 24 16.53 19.63 -22.08
CA GLN A 24 16.29 18.44 -22.87
C GLN A 24 15.41 17.53 -22.00
N PRO A 25 14.25 17.06 -22.47
CA PRO A 25 13.56 15.96 -21.80
C PRO A 25 14.53 14.78 -21.84
N ILE A 26 15.10 14.45 -20.68
CA ILE A 26 15.89 13.24 -20.53
C ILE A 26 14.92 12.09 -20.75
N PHE A 27 15.01 11.46 -21.92
CA PHE A 27 14.40 10.16 -22.23
C PHE A 27 14.90 9.15 -21.18
N LEU A 28 14.09 8.92 -20.15
CA LEU A 28 14.24 7.80 -19.23
C LEU A 28 13.20 6.75 -19.62
N GLY A 29 13.57 5.88 -20.56
CA GLY A 29 12.87 4.61 -20.75
C GLY A 29 12.89 3.83 -19.43
N ARG A 30 11.72 3.37 -18.99
CA ARG A 30 11.41 2.68 -17.71
C ARG A 30 12.05 3.28 -16.45
N LYS A 31 11.23 3.57 -15.44
CA LYS A 31 11.71 3.70 -14.04
C LYS A 31 12.65 2.51 -13.75
N PRO A 32 13.92 2.71 -13.35
CA PRO A 32 14.86 1.61 -13.20
C PRO A 32 14.32 0.58 -12.19
N LYS A 33 14.33 -0.70 -12.57
CA LYS A 33 14.18 -1.81 -11.63
C LYS A 33 15.40 -1.76 -10.72
N LEU A 34 15.22 -1.29 -9.49
CA LEU A 34 16.22 -1.46 -8.45
C LEU A 34 16.30 -2.97 -8.19
N VAL A 35 17.42 -3.55 -8.54
CA VAL A 35 17.76 -4.92 -8.17
C VAL A 35 17.94 -4.92 -6.67
N GLU A 36 16.89 -5.29 -5.93
CA GLU A 36 17.02 -5.57 -4.52
C GLU A 36 17.90 -6.81 -4.37
N ASN A 37 19.05 -6.63 -3.72
CA ASN A 37 19.89 -7.73 -3.31
C ASN A 37 19.03 -8.69 -2.48
N SER A 38 18.86 -9.91 -2.97
CA SER A 38 18.22 -11.01 -2.25
C SER A 38 19.11 -11.41 -1.07
N VAL A 39 19.02 -10.65 0.02
CA VAL A 39 19.45 -11.14 1.32
C VAL A 39 18.59 -12.37 1.57
N GLN A 40 19.19 -13.57 1.56
CA GLN A 40 18.50 -14.80 1.96
C GLN A 40 18.03 -14.61 3.39
N THR A 41 16.78 -14.17 3.53
CA THR A 41 16.16 -13.91 4.81
C THR A 41 15.63 -15.23 5.34
N LYS A 42 16.03 -15.57 6.56
CA LYS A 42 15.57 -16.78 7.24
C LYS A 42 14.05 -16.65 7.49
N PRO A 43 13.22 -17.62 7.07
CA PRO A 43 11.80 -17.64 7.42
C PRO A 43 11.60 -17.61 8.94
N ILE A 44 10.70 -16.74 9.41
CA ILE A 44 10.26 -16.74 10.81
C ILE A 44 8.93 -17.48 10.98
N ILE A 45 8.00 -17.34 10.04
CA ILE A 45 6.72 -18.05 10.04
C ILE A 45 6.56 -18.74 8.69
N GLU A 46 6.14 -20.00 8.72
CA GLU A 46 5.69 -20.72 7.53
C GLU A 46 4.32 -21.33 7.79
N LEU A 47 3.35 -20.99 6.93
CA LEU A 47 2.06 -21.66 6.86
C LEU A 47 2.14 -22.69 5.74
N ARG A 48 1.89 -23.96 6.06
CA ARG A 48 1.99 -25.07 5.10
C ARG A 48 0.64 -25.75 4.95
N SER A 49 0.02 -25.58 3.78
CA SER A 49 -1.30 -26.11 3.44
C SER A 49 -2.35 -25.85 4.51
N LEU A 50 -2.35 -24.65 5.09
CA LEU A 50 -3.21 -24.30 6.22
C LEU A 50 -4.68 -24.27 5.78
N THR A 51 -5.55 -24.94 6.52
CA THR A 51 -6.99 -25.02 6.21
C THR A 51 -7.82 -24.67 7.44
N LYS A 52 -8.89 -23.90 7.23
CA LYS A 52 -9.83 -23.51 8.27
C LYS A 52 -11.25 -23.37 7.72
N SER A 53 -12.19 -24.01 8.39
CA SER A 53 -13.62 -24.03 8.11
C SER A 53 -14.41 -23.78 9.40
N TYR A 54 -15.57 -23.13 9.29
CA TYR A 54 -16.54 -22.99 10.37
C TYR A 54 -17.86 -23.63 9.91
N GLY A 55 -18.23 -24.74 10.55
CA GLY A 55 -19.28 -25.61 10.02
C GLY A 55 -18.92 -26.05 8.59
N ASP A 56 -19.87 -25.88 7.67
CA ASP A 56 -19.70 -26.28 6.26
C ASP A 56 -18.96 -25.22 5.41
N LYS A 57 -18.67 -24.04 5.97
CA LYS A 57 -18.03 -22.95 5.23
C LYS A 57 -16.52 -22.97 5.41
N THR A 58 -15.80 -23.30 4.34
CA THR A 58 -14.34 -23.18 4.28
C THR A 58 -13.93 -21.72 4.06
N ILE A 59 -13.07 -21.21 4.94
CA ILE A 59 -12.55 -19.83 4.91
C ILE A 59 -11.15 -19.79 4.34
N ILE A 60 -10.30 -20.74 4.72
CA ILE A 60 -8.93 -20.89 4.23
C ILE A 60 -8.80 -22.32 3.71
N ASN A 61 -8.30 -22.50 2.49
CA ASN A 61 -8.18 -23.82 1.85
C ASN A 61 -6.76 -24.05 1.34
N GLY A 62 -5.90 -24.69 2.14
CA GLY A 62 -4.54 -25.04 1.71
C GLY A 62 -3.58 -23.85 1.54
N LEU A 63 -3.71 -22.81 2.36
CA LEU A 63 -2.88 -21.60 2.29
C LEU A 63 -1.41 -21.92 2.58
N ASN A 64 -0.53 -21.52 1.65
CA ASN A 64 0.92 -21.55 1.81
C ASN A 64 1.44 -20.13 1.87
N LEU A 65 2.18 -19.79 2.93
CA LEU A 65 2.76 -18.46 3.10
C LEU A 65 4.06 -18.56 3.88
N THR A 66 5.10 -17.90 3.38
CA THR A 66 6.39 -17.77 4.07
C THR A 66 6.63 -16.32 4.42
N ILE A 67 6.87 -16.06 5.70
CA ILE A 67 7.11 -14.73 6.26
C ILE A 67 8.54 -14.71 6.77
N ASN A 68 9.29 -13.70 6.36
CA ASN A 68 10.71 -13.55 6.64
C ASN A 68 10.95 -12.87 7.99
N ASN A 69 12.07 -13.17 8.62
CA ASN A 69 12.47 -12.51 9.85
C ASN A 69 12.76 -11.02 9.61
N GLY A 70 12.19 -10.16 10.46
CA GLY A 70 12.42 -8.72 10.46
C GLY A 70 11.66 -7.91 9.40
N GLU A 71 10.77 -8.51 8.61
CA GLU A 71 9.94 -7.77 7.65
C GLU A 71 8.64 -7.24 8.29
N PHE A 72 8.13 -6.12 7.75
CA PHE A 72 6.79 -5.65 7.99
C PHE A 72 5.86 -6.18 6.88
N LEU A 73 5.15 -7.27 7.17
CA LEU A 73 4.20 -7.90 6.25
C LEU A 73 2.80 -7.38 6.51
N THR A 74 2.09 -6.93 5.47
CA THR A 74 0.66 -6.66 5.56
C THR A 74 -0.16 -7.71 4.81
N ILE A 75 -1.19 -8.23 5.46
CA ILE A 75 -2.24 -9.03 4.83
C ILE A 75 -3.41 -8.09 4.55
N LEU A 76 -3.67 -7.87 3.27
CA LEU A 76 -4.67 -6.95 2.75
C LEU A 76 -5.72 -7.72 1.96
N GLY A 77 -6.97 -7.26 1.94
CA GLY A 77 -8.05 -7.94 1.22
C GLY A 77 -9.43 -7.48 1.66
N PRO A 78 -10.50 -7.84 0.93
CA PRO A 78 -11.87 -7.46 1.27
C PRO A 78 -12.32 -7.99 2.62
N SER A 79 -13.41 -7.43 3.15
CA SER A 79 -14.07 -7.96 4.35
C SER A 79 -14.46 -9.43 4.15
N GLY A 80 -14.14 -10.27 5.13
CA GLY A 80 -14.48 -11.70 5.10
C GLY A 80 -13.60 -12.59 4.23
N CYS A 81 -12.49 -12.10 3.65
CA CYS A 81 -11.57 -12.94 2.86
C CYS A 81 -10.64 -13.84 3.70
N GLY A 82 -10.68 -13.76 5.03
CA GLY A 82 -9.95 -14.65 5.93
C GLY A 82 -8.71 -14.06 6.62
N LYS A 83 -8.39 -12.77 6.45
CA LYS A 83 -7.21 -12.12 7.04
C LYS A 83 -7.09 -12.30 8.56
N THR A 84 -8.14 -11.92 9.30
CA THR A 84 -8.19 -12.07 10.76
C THR A 84 -8.15 -13.53 11.17
N THR A 85 -8.74 -14.44 10.38
CA THR A 85 -8.64 -15.89 10.62
C THR A 85 -7.19 -16.35 10.52
N VAL A 86 -6.44 -15.95 9.48
CA VAL A 86 -5.00 -16.27 9.37
C VAL A 86 -4.23 -15.74 10.57
N LEU A 87 -4.45 -14.48 10.97
CA LEU A 87 -3.77 -13.90 12.13
C LEU A 87 -4.09 -14.67 13.43
N ARG A 88 -5.36 -15.04 13.65
CA ARG A 88 -5.78 -15.80 14.83
C ARG A 88 -5.24 -17.22 14.87
N LEU A 89 -5.12 -17.87 13.71
CA LEU A 89 -4.47 -19.17 13.57
C LEU A 89 -3.00 -19.08 13.96
N ILE A 90 -2.27 -18.04 13.51
CA ILE A 90 -0.87 -17.81 13.92
C ILE A 90 -0.78 -17.54 15.43
N ALA A 91 -1.70 -16.73 15.97
CA ALA A 91 -1.75 -16.40 17.40
C ALA A 91 -2.11 -17.59 18.30
N GLY A 92 -2.68 -18.67 17.76
CA GLY A 92 -3.20 -19.79 18.54
C GLY A 92 -4.52 -19.48 19.23
N LEU A 93 -5.22 -18.45 18.78
CA LEU A 93 -6.57 -18.10 19.26
C LEU A 93 -7.65 -18.93 18.56
N GLU A 94 -7.28 -19.59 17.47
CA GLU A 94 -8.08 -20.57 16.78
C GLU A 94 -7.20 -21.73 16.30
N ASP A 95 -7.78 -22.93 16.29
CA ASP A 95 -7.10 -24.13 15.79
C ASP A 95 -7.36 -24.32 14.29
N PRO A 96 -6.35 -24.69 13.49
CA PRO A 96 -6.56 -25.06 12.09
C PRO A 96 -7.29 -26.40 11.99
N ASN A 97 -8.05 -26.59 10.91
CA ASN A 97 -8.62 -27.91 10.59
C ASN A 97 -7.60 -28.82 9.89
N GLY A 98 -6.54 -28.25 9.31
CA GLY A 98 -5.45 -28.99 8.68
C GLY A 98 -4.28 -28.08 8.31
N GLY A 99 -3.17 -28.70 7.91
CA GLY A 99 -1.92 -28.02 7.62
C GLY A 99 -1.06 -27.81 8.85
N LYS A 100 -0.02 -26.98 8.72
CA LYS A 100 0.95 -26.71 9.79
C LYS A 100 1.31 -25.23 9.89
N ILE A 101 1.61 -24.81 11.11
CA ILE A 101 2.14 -23.49 11.42
C ILE A 101 3.53 -23.68 12.01
N ILE A 102 4.56 -23.23 11.30
CA ILE A 102 5.96 -23.31 11.73
C ILE A 102 6.40 -21.92 12.20
N LEU A 103 6.99 -21.82 13.39
CA LEU A 103 7.59 -20.60 13.95
C LEU A 103 9.07 -20.86 14.27
N ASP A 104 9.96 -20.11 13.63
CA ASP A 104 11.42 -20.26 13.75
C ASP A 104 11.91 -21.72 13.61
N GLY A 105 11.36 -22.42 12.62
CA GLY A 105 11.66 -23.82 12.32
C GLY A 105 10.97 -24.86 13.23
N GLN A 106 10.16 -24.43 14.20
CA GLN A 106 9.42 -25.33 15.10
C GLN A 106 7.94 -25.39 14.74
N ASP A 107 7.37 -26.59 14.68
CA ASP A 107 5.93 -26.78 14.50
C ASP A 107 5.19 -26.34 15.77
N ILE A 108 4.37 -25.29 15.65
CA ILE A 108 3.60 -24.71 16.75
C ILE A 108 2.10 -24.94 16.60
N THR A 109 1.68 -25.81 15.69
CA THR A 109 0.27 -26.03 15.33
C THR A 109 -0.58 -26.33 16.57
N ASP A 110 -0.12 -27.24 17.44
CA ASP A 110 -0.82 -27.65 18.66
C ASP A 110 -0.34 -26.91 19.92
N VAL A 111 0.52 -25.89 19.77
CA VAL A 111 1.01 -25.09 20.90
C VAL A 111 -0.07 -24.08 21.28
N PRO A 112 -0.51 -24.02 22.55
CA PRO A 112 -1.55 -23.08 22.96
C PRO A 112 -1.02 -21.64 22.93
N ALA A 113 -1.93 -20.66 22.76
CA ALA A 113 -1.59 -19.25 22.54
C ALA A 113 -0.60 -18.68 23.57
N GLU A 114 -0.78 -18.97 24.86
CA GLU A 114 0.05 -18.46 25.94
C GLU A 114 1.49 -19.00 25.95
N ARG A 115 1.77 -20.05 25.16
CA ARG A 115 3.11 -20.64 24.98
C ARG A 115 3.73 -20.31 23.63
N ARG A 116 3.01 -19.60 22.74
CA ARG A 116 3.57 -19.13 21.47
C ARG A 116 4.41 -17.88 21.71
N PHE A 117 5.56 -17.79 21.06
CA PHE A 117 6.44 -16.61 21.13
C PHE A 117 5.98 -15.48 20.18
N VAL A 118 4.66 -15.25 20.14
CA VAL A 118 3.98 -14.24 19.33
C VAL A 118 3.06 -13.43 20.24
N ASN A 119 2.92 -12.13 20.00
CA ASN A 119 1.98 -11.29 20.76
C ASN A 119 1.06 -10.54 19.81
N THR A 120 -0.18 -10.33 20.22
CA THR A 120 -1.23 -9.69 19.40
C THR A 120 -1.68 -8.36 20.00
N VAL A 121 -1.80 -7.34 19.14
CA VAL A 121 -2.49 -6.08 19.44
C VAL A 121 -3.82 -6.10 18.67
N PHE A 122 -4.91 -6.11 19.43
CA PHE A 122 -6.28 -6.12 18.88
C PHE A 122 -6.79 -4.70 18.61
N GLN A 123 -7.80 -4.60 17.74
CA GLN A 123 -8.51 -3.37 17.39
C GLN A 123 -9.00 -2.55 18.60
N SER A 124 -9.52 -3.20 19.65
CA SER A 124 -10.01 -2.52 20.86
C SER A 124 -8.92 -2.22 21.90
N TYR A 125 -7.65 -2.41 21.56
CA TYR A 125 -6.45 -2.33 22.42
C TYR A 125 -6.41 -3.34 23.58
N ALA A 126 -7.58 -3.85 24.01
CA ALA A 126 -7.79 -4.81 25.08
C ALA A 126 -7.05 -4.46 26.39
N LEU A 127 -6.92 -3.16 26.71
CA LEU A 127 -6.29 -2.71 27.96
C LEU A 127 -7.20 -3.03 29.16
N PHE A 128 -6.62 -3.41 30.29
CA PHE A 128 -7.35 -3.66 31.53
C PHE A 128 -7.69 -2.32 32.19
N PRO A 129 -8.98 -1.91 32.23
CA PRO A 129 -9.37 -0.55 32.62
C PRO A 129 -9.18 -0.28 34.13
N HIS A 130 -9.13 -1.35 34.92
CA HIS A 130 -8.98 -1.29 36.37
C HIS A 130 -7.51 -1.24 36.82
N MET A 131 -6.57 -1.55 35.92
CA MET A 131 -5.12 -1.55 36.18
C MET A 131 -4.49 -0.24 35.73
N THR A 132 -3.39 0.16 36.37
CA THR A 132 -2.54 1.26 35.87
C THR A 132 -1.84 0.88 34.56
N ILE A 133 -1.24 1.85 33.88
CA ILE A 133 -0.43 1.62 32.68
C ILE A 133 0.75 0.71 32.99
N PHE A 134 1.45 0.95 34.11
CA PHE A 134 2.53 0.08 34.58
C PHE A 134 2.04 -1.36 34.76
N GLU A 135 0.89 -1.55 35.41
CA GLU A 135 0.31 -2.87 35.65
C GLU A 135 -0.12 -3.57 34.36
N ASN A 136 -0.70 -2.82 33.42
CA ASN A 136 -1.07 -3.33 32.10
C ASN A 136 0.15 -3.89 31.35
N VAL A 137 1.26 -3.16 31.34
CA VAL A 137 2.50 -3.59 30.68
C VAL A 137 3.20 -4.71 31.48
N ALA A 138 3.19 -4.64 32.82
CA ALA A 138 3.80 -5.65 33.69
C ALA A 138 3.08 -7.00 33.67
N PHE A 139 1.81 -7.04 33.24
CA PHE A 139 0.95 -8.23 33.33
C PHE A 139 1.58 -9.46 32.67
N GLY A 140 2.08 -9.33 31.44
CA GLY A 140 2.70 -10.44 30.70
C GLY A 140 3.95 -11.01 31.40
N LEU A 141 4.80 -10.13 31.94
CA LEU A 141 5.99 -10.53 32.69
C LEU A 141 5.63 -11.29 33.98
N ARG A 142 4.59 -10.84 34.69
CA ARG A 142 4.09 -11.50 35.91
C ARG A 142 3.54 -12.89 35.61
N MET A 143 2.79 -13.04 34.52
CA MET A 143 2.27 -14.34 34.07
C MET A 143 3.40 -15.32 33.70
N GLN A 144 4.48 -14.83 33.10
CA GLN A 144 5.68 -15.60 32.82
C GLN A 144 6.58 -15.84 34.06
N LYS A 145 6.16 -15.38 35.25
CA LYS A 145 6.89 -15.51 36.51
C LYS A 145 8.31 -14.91 36.44
N VAL A 146 8.49 -13.83 35.68
CA VAL A 146 9.75 -13.07 35.62
C VAL A 146 10.09 -12.54 37.03
N PRO A 147 11.35 -12.59 37.48
CA PRO A 147 11.75 -12.11 38.79
C PRO A 147 11.32 -10.67 39.04
N ASN A 148 10.78 -10.37 40.23
CA ASN A 148 10.26 -9.04 40.58
C ASN A 148 11.26 -7.90 40.37
N ALA A 149 12.56 -8.18 40.57
CA ALA A 149 13.64 -7.20 40.36
C ALA A 149 13.77 -6.76 38.90
N GLU A 150 13.37 -7.60 37.93
CA GLU A 150 13.47 -7.33 36.50
C GLU A 150 12.21 -6.65 35.93
N ILE A 151 11.06 -6.78 36.59
CA ILE A 151 9.77 -6.29 36.08
C ILE A 151 9.81 -4.78 35.86
N LYS A 152 10.16 -4.01 36.90
CA LYS A 152 10.14 -2.54 36.81
C LYS A 152 11.10 -2.02 35.73
N PRO A 153 12.38 -2.45 35.67
CA PRO A 153 13.28 -2.04 34.58
C PRO A 153 12.72 -2.30 33.18
N ARG A 154 12.19 -3.51 32.92
CA ARG A 154 11.64 -3.89 31.61
C ARG A 154 10.38 -3.13 31.23
N VAL A 155 9.48 -2.90 32.19
CA VAL A 155 8.27 -2.10 31.96
C VAL A 155 8.65 -0.66 31.62
N MET A 156 9.56 -0.05 32.38
CA MET A 156 9.99 1.32 32.13
C MET A 156 10.78 1.45 30.82
N GLU A 157 11.52 0.42 30.41
CA GLU A 157 12.13 0.35 29.07
C GLU A 157 11.08 0.30 27.96
N ALA A 158 10.06 -0.56 28.08
CA ALA A 158 8.97 -0.65 27.12
C ALA A 158 8.17 0.66 27.00
N LEU A 159 7.89 1.32 28.12
CA LEU A 159 7.20 2.61 28.13
C LEU A 159 8.06 3.72 27.51
N ARG A 160 9.37 3.72 27.72
CA ARG A 160 10.32 4.65 27.07
C ARG A 160 10.35 4.49 25.55
N MET A 161 10.29 3.25 25.04
CA MET A 161 10.25 3.01 23.60
C MET A 161 9.03 3.66 22.93
N VAL A 162 7.92 3.76 23.65
CA VAL A 162 6.69 4.41 23.16
C VAL A 162 6.50 5.84 23.69
N ARG A 163 7.49 6.39 24.40
CA ARG A 163 7.51 7.75 24.99
C ARG A 163 6.37 8.03 25.97
N LEU A 164 6.03 7.06 26.82
CA LEU A 164 4.92 7.16 27.79
C LEU A 164 5.33 6.75 29.23
N GLU A 165 6.61 6.80 29.55
CA GLU A 165 7.15 6.45 30.88
C GLU A 165 6.57 7.30 32.01
N GLU A 166 6.28 8.58 31.75
CA GLU A 166 5.69 9.50 32.74
C GLU A 166 4.22 9.20 33.04
N MET A 167 3.58 8.35 32.22
CA MET A 167 2.17 7.98 32.36
C MET A 167 1.98 6.63 33.06
N ALA A 168 3.04 6.02 33.57
CA ALA A 168 3.03 4.69 34.19
C ALA A 168 1.95 4.52 35.30
N ASP A 169 1.71 5.56 36.10
CA ASP A 169 0.75 5.50 37.21
C ASP A 169 -0.69 5.87 36.81
N ARG A 170 -0.91 6.30 35.56
CA ARG A 170 -2.26 6.61 35.05
C ARG A 170 -3.04 5.33 34.77
N LYS A 171 -4.34 5.48 34.55
CA LYS A 171 -5.25 4.43 34.06
C LYS A 171 -5.62 4.67 32.58
N PRO A 172 -6.02 3.62 31.83
CA PRO A 172 -6.34 3.74 30.39
C PRO A 172 -7.37 4.83 30.05
N ASN A 173 -8.38 5.03 30.89
CA ASN A 173 -9.42 6.05 30.69
C ASN A 173 -8.91 7.51 30.82
N GLN A 174 -7.67 7.72 31.25
CA GLN A 174 -7.02 9.03 31.34
C GLN A 174 -6.13 9.33 30.12
N LEU A 175 -6.14 8.46 29.10
CA LEU A 175 -5.30 8.54 27.92
C LEU A 175 -6.13 8.75 26.64
N SER A 176 -5.53 9.43 25.65
CA SER A 176 -6.09 9.51 24.30
C SER A 176 -6.04 8.15 23.59
N GLY A 177 -6.78 7.99 22.49
CA GLY A 177 -6.80 6.73 21.72
C GLY A 177 -5.41 6.30 21.23
N GLY A 178 -4.61 7.24 20.71
CA GLY A 178 -3.24 6.96 20.26
C GLY A 178 -2.30 6.61 21.41
N GLN A 179 -2.47 7.24 22.58
CA GLN A 179 -1.73 6.87 23.79
C GLN A 179 -2.09 5.45 24.25
N GLN A 180 -3.39 5.10 24.24
CA GLN A 180 -3.83 3.73 24.56
C GLN A 180 -3.23 2.70 23.60
N GLN A 181 -3.18 3.01 22.30
CA GLN A 181 -2.55 2.13 21.31
C GLN A 181 -1.05 1.95 21.59
N ARG A 182 -0.31 3.03 21.87
CA ARG A 182 1.10 2.97 22.27
C ARG A 182 1.31 2.09 23.50
N ILE A 183 0.43 2.17 24.50
CA ILE A 183 0.48 1.27 25.66
C ILE A 183 0.19 -0.18 25.28
N ALA A 184 -0.76 -0.44 24.38
CA ALA A 184 -1.04 -1.79 23.90
C ALA A 184 0.18 -2.40 23.17
N ILE A 185 0.89 -1.59 22.37
CA ILE A 185 2.14 -1.97 21.72
C ILE A 185 3.23 -2.23 22.78
N ALA A 186 3.43 -1.32 23.74
CA ALA A 186 4.39 -1.50 24.83
C ALA A 186 4.15 -2.83 25.60
N ARG A 187 2.89 -3.13 25.90
CA ARG A 187 2.47 -4.39 26.52
C ARG A 187 2.80 -5.60 25.65
N ALA A 188 2.65 -5.49 24.34
CA ALA A 188 2.96 -6.58 23.42
C ALA A 188 4.48 -6.77 23.22
N VAL A 189 5.29 -5.72 23.29
CA VAL A 189 6.75 -5.83 23.07
C VAL A 189 7.55 -6.10 24.35
N VAL A 190 6.98 -5.87 25.54
CA VAL A 190 7.69 -6.03 26.83
C VAL A 190 8.28 -7.43 27.01
N ASN A 191 7.61 -8.47 26.48
CA ASN A 191 8.05 -9.86 26.53
C ASN A 191 9.12 -10.21 25.47
N LYS A 192 9.50 -9.26 24.61
CA LYS A 192 10.43 -9.44 23.48
C LYS A 192 10.00 -10.61 22.56
N PRO A 193 8.78 -10.55 21.97
CA PRO A 193 8.30 -11.60 21.08
C PRO A 193 9.14 -11.65 19.79
N LYS A 194 9.12 -12.78 19.09
CA LYS A 194 9.74 -12.88 17.75
C LYS A 194 8.88 -12.23 16.67
N VAL A 195 7.56 -12.26 16.88
CA VAL A 195 6.55 -11.75 15.93
C VAL A 195 5.50 -10.95 16.69
N LEU A 196 5.18 -9.77 16.15
CA LEU A 196 4.07 -8.94 16.59
C LEU A 196 2.94 -8.99 15.57
N LEU A 197 1.73 -9.34 16.03
CA LEU A 197 0.52 -9.42 15.23
C LEU A 197 -0.34 -8.19 15.50
N LEU A 198 -0.78 -7.50 14.46
CA LEU A 198 -1.59 -6.28 14.55
C LEU A 198 -2.90 -6.50 13.78
N ASP A 199 -4.04 -6.54 14.46
CA ASP A 199 -5.36 -6.84 13.86
C ASP A 199 -6.21 -5.55 13.80
N GLU A 200 -6.25 -4.92 12.62
CA GLU A 200 -6.99 -3.68 12.32
C GLU A 200 -6.78 -2.55 13.35
N SER A 201 -5.59 -2.51 13.95
CA SER A 201 -5.30 -1.71 15.15
C SER A 201 -5.32 -0.19 14.95
N LEU A 202 -5.36 0.29 13.70
CA LEU A 202 -5.37 1.71 13.32
C LEU A 202 -6.73 2.23 12.86
N SER A 203 -7.70 1.33 12.64
CA SER A 203 -9.02 1.65 12.07
C SER A 203 -9.84 2.64 12.91
N ALA A 204 -9.68 2.60 14.24
CA ALA A 204 -10.47 3.42 15.17
C ALA A 204 -9.92 4.85 15.37
N LEU A 205 -8.80 5.21 14.73
CA LEU A 205 -8.15 6.51 14.89
C LEU A 205 -8.60 7.52 13.82
N ASP A 206 -8.57 8.82 14.15
CA ASP A 206 -8.74 9.88 13.15
C ASP A 206 -7.54 9.95 12.19
N TYR A 207 -7.72 10.62 11.04
CA TYR A 207 -6.72 10.66 9.97
C TYR A 207 -5.34 11.16 10.42
N LYS A 208 -5.28 12.26 11.20
CA LYS A 208 -4.00 12.87 11.59
C LYS A 208 -3.25 11.95 12.54
N LEU A 209 -3.95 11.43 13.55
CA LEU A 209 -3.37 10.52 14.52
C LEU A 209 -2.98 9.18 13.88
N ARG A 210 -3.79 8.66 12.96
CA ARG A 210 -3.49 7.45 12.19
C ARG A 210 -2.16 7.58 11.45
N LYS A 211 -1.97 8.66 10.70
CA LYS A 211 -0.73 8.91 9.94
C LYS A 211 0.50 9.05 10.84
N GLU A 212 0.35 9.68 12.01
CA GLU A 212 1.40 9.73 13.02
C GLU A 212 1.76 8.32 13.50
N MET A 213 0.76 7.52 13.88
CA MET A 213 0.95 6.16 14.38
C MET A 213 1.54 5.21 13.33
N GLN A 214 1.20 5.36 12.05
CA GLN A 214 1.81 4.59 10.97
C GLN A 214 3.34 4.79 10.92
N ASN A 215 3.80 6.05 10.96
CA ASN A 215 5.22 6.39 10.96
C ASN A 215 5.94 5.85 12.19
N GLU A 216 5.29 5.94 13.36
CA GLU A 216 5.86 5.44 14.61
C GLU A 216 5.96 3.92 14.64
N LEU A 217 4.95 3.20 14.16
CA LEU A 217 4.98 1.74 14.06
C LEU A 217 6.12 1.27 13.16
N LYS A 218 6.33 1.93 12.02
CA LYS A 218 7.45 1.63 11.12
C LYS A 218 8.81 1.91 11.77
N ALA A 219 8.94 3.02 12.49
CA ALA A 219 10.15 3.35 13.24
C ALA A 219 10.42 2.35 14.37
N LEU A 220 9.39 1.96 15.11
CA LEU A 220 9.47 0.99 16.20
C LEU A 220 9.87 -0.40 15.68
N GLN A 221 9.28 -0.85 14.58
CA GLN A 221 9.64 -2.12 13.94
C GLN A 221 11.12 -2.15 13.58
N ARG A 222 11.64 -1.09 12.93
CA ARG A 222 13.07 -0.95 12.60
C ARG A 222 13.97 -0.93 13.82
N GLN A 223 13.54 -0.27 14.90
CA GLN A 223 14.29 -0.21 16.15
C GLN A 223 14.35 -1.57 16.86
N LEU A 224 13.26 -2.35 16.82
CA LEU A 224 13.17 -3.65 17.49
C LEU A 224 13.77 -4.79 16.67
N GLY A 225 13.75 -4.69 15.34
CA GLY A 225 14.21 -5.73 14.42
C GLY A 225 13.38 -7.02 14.48
N ILE A 226 12.15 -6.95 14.98
CA ILE A 226 11.22 -8.09 15.04
C ILE A 226 10.28 -8.05 13.82
N THR A 227 9.66 -9.20 13.50
CA THR A 227 8.69 -9.29 12.40
C THR A 227 7.34 -8.72 12.82
N PHE A 228 6.72 -7.93 11.94
CA PHE A 228 5.36 -7.42 12.12
C PHE A 228 4.45 -8.07 11.08
N ILE A 229 3.31 -8.58 11.52
CA ILE A 229 2.22 -9.02 10.64
C ILE A 229 1.02 -8.14 10.92
N PHE A 230 0.67 -7.31 9.94
CA PHE A 230 -0.42 -6.37 10.04
C PHE A 230 -1.59 -6.80 9.17
N VAL A 231 -2.79 -6.83 9.73
CA VAL A 231 -4.03 -7.04 9.01
C VAL A 231 -4.76 -5.71 8.93
N THR A 232 -5.08 -5.29 7.71
CA THR A 232 -5.89 -4.10 7.46
C THR A 232 -6.81 -4.31 6.26
N HIS A 233 -7.82 -3.46 6.15
CA HIS A 233 -8.63 -3.28 4.96
C HIS A 233 -8.30 -1.97 4.23
N ASP A 234 -7.43 -1.13 4.80
CA ASP A 234 -7.02 0.15 4.24
C ASP A 234 -5.80 -0.03 3.33
N GLN A 235 -5.92 0.44 2.09
CA GLN A 235 -4.88 0.28 1.07
C GLN A 235 -3.70 1.24 1.30
N GLU A 236 -3.96 2.46 1.77
CA GLU A 236 -2.93 3.47 2.03
C GLU A 236 -2.01 2.99 3.17
N GLU A 237 -2.59 2.39 4.21
CA GLU A 237 -1.82 1.76 5.28
C GLU A 237 -0.89 0.66 4.75
N ALA A 238 -1.41 -0.24 3.91
CA ALA A 238 -0.63 -1.32 3.35
C ALA A 238 0.52 -0.80 2.46
N LEU A 239 0.26 0.19 1.60
CA LEU A 239 1.25 0.73 0.68
C LEU A 239 2.36 1.52 1.38
N THR A 240 2.05 2.22 2.47
CA THR A 240 3.00 3.11 3.17
C THR A 240 3.86 2.40 4.22
N MET A 241 3.29 1.42 4.92
CA MET A 241 3.95 0.80 6.07
C MET A 241 4.77 -0.44 5.70
N SER A 242 4.32 -1.21 4.72
CA SER A 242 4.79 -2.57 4.50
C SER A 242 6.10 -2.64 3.72
N ASP A 243 6.91 -3.65 4.02
CA ASP A 243 7.98 -4.10 3.13
C ASP A 243 7.40 -5.05 2.06
N ARG A 244 6.37 -5.82 2.44
CA ARG A 244 5.71 -6.81 1.59
C ARG A 244 4.21 -6.90 1.90
N ILE A 245 3.38 -7.09 0.87
CA ILE A 245 1.93 -7.16 0.97
C ILE A 245 1.44 -8.48 0.39
N ILE A 246 0.56 -9.14 1.13
CA ILE A 246 -0.21 -10.30 0.68
C ILE A 246 -1.64 -9.85 0.42
N VAL A 247 -2.04 -9.83 -0.85
CA VAL A 247 -3.42 -9.54 -1.24
C VAL A 247 -4.21 -10.85 -1.22
N MET A 248 -5.23 -10.91 -0.37
CA MET A 248 -6.08 -12.09 -0.18
C MET A 248 -7.49 -11.87 -0.70
N ASN A 249 -8.04 -12.91 -1.32
CA ASN A 249 -9.42 -12.96 -1.79
C ASN A 249 -10.00 -14.36 -1.58
N LYS A 250 -11.18 -14.44 -0.97
CA LYS A 250 -11.91 -15.71 -0.72
C LYS A 250 -11.00 -16.83 -0.15
N GLY A 251 -10.07 -16.50 0.74
CA GLY A 251 -9.17 -17.45 1.39
C GLY A 251 -7.87 -17.79 0.63
N ASN A 252 -7.68 -17.24 -0.56
CA ASN A 252 -6.50 -17.46 -1.40
C ASN A 252 -5.62 -16.21 -1.46
N ILE A 253 -4.33 -16.40 -1.72
CA ILE A 253 -3.40 -15.32 -2.06
C ILE A 253 -3.55 -15.03 -3.55
N GLU A 254 -3.96 -13.82 -3.89
CA GLU A 254 -4.06 -13.33 -5.26
C GLU A 254 -2.70 -12.79 -5.74
N GLN A 255 -2.01 -12.07 -4.86
CA GLN A 255 -0.67 -11.57 -5.14
C GLN A 255 0.13 -11.40 -3.85
N ASP A 256 1.43 -11.59 -4.00
CA ASP A 256 2.45 -11.51 -2.97
C ASP A 256 3.62 -10.74 -3.58
N GLY A 257 3.90 -9.56 -3.02
CA GLY A 257 4.93 -8.67 -3.55
C GLY A 257 5.13 -7.42 -2.70
N THR A 258 6.08 -6.59 -3.11
CA THR A 258 6.33 -5.27 -2.52
C THR A 258 5.14 -4.33 -2.78
N PRO A 259 4.95 -3.25 -1.98
CA PRO A 259 3.93 -2.25 -2.25
C PRO A 259 3.92 -1.73 -3.68
N ARG A 260 5.11 -1.54 -4.27
CA ARG A 260 5.25 -1.06 -5.64
C ARG A 260 4.81 -2.09 -6.66
N GLU A 261 5.18 -3.36 -6.51
CA GLU A 261 4.71 -4.43 -7.40
C GLU A 261 3.20 -4.62 -7.31
N ILE A 262 2.61 -4.54 -6.11
CA ILE A 262 1.15 -4.62 -5.95
C ILE A 262 0.44 -3.46 -6.67
N TYR A 263 1.01 -2.25 -6.63
CA TYR A 263 0.38 -1.07 -7.24
C TYR A 263 0.58 -0.99 -8.76
N GLU A 264 1.83 -1.15 -9.21
CA GLU A 264 2.27 -0.88 -10.59
C GLU A 264 2.27 -2.15 -11.47
N GLU A 265 2.36 -3.35 -10.90
CA GLU A 265 2.41 -4.62 -11.63
C GLU A 265 1.36 -5.62 -11.07
N PRO A 266 0.05 -5.27 -11.02
CA PRO A 266 -0.98 -6.17 -10.53
C PRO A 266 -1.10 -7.43 -11.41
N LYS A 267 -1.15 -8.60 -10.78
CA LYS A 267 -1.17 -9.91 -11.47
C LYS A 267 -2.51 -10.26 -12.11
N ASN A 268 -3.59 -9.66 -11.64
CA ASN A 268 -4.93 -9.90 -12.16
C ASN A 268 -5.83 -8.69 -11.93
N LEU A 269 -7.01 -8.72 -12.56
CA LEU A 269 -7.95 -7.60 -12.53
C LEU A 269 -8.50 -7.33 -11.13
N PHE A 270 -8.62 -8.37 -10.30
CA PHE A 270 -9.03 -8.21 -8.91
C PHE A 270 -8.03 -7.36 -8.13
N VAL A 271 -6.73 -7.67 -8.17
CA VAL A 271 -5.71 -6.89 -7.46
C VAL A 271 -5.66 -5.46 -8.00
N ALA A 272 -5.71 -5.31 -9.33
CA ALA A 272 -5.66 -4.00 -9.99
C ALA A 272 -6.80 -3.07 -9.54
N ARG A 273 -8.03 -3.59 -9.46
CA ARG A 273 -9.22 -2.84 -9.01
C ARG A 273 -9.32 -2.72 -7.49
N PHE A 274 -8.69 -3.61 -6.76
CA PHE A 274 -8.75 -3.64 -5.31
C PHE A 274 -7.71 -2.72 -4.65
N ILE A 275 -6.68 -2.29 -5.39
CA ILE A 275 -5.63 -1.39 -4.90
C ILE A 275 -5.65 -0.12 -5.72
N GLY A 276 -6.17 0.97 -5.17
CA GLY A 276 -6.34 2.26 -5.84
C GLY A 276 -7.42 2.25 -6.91
N GLU A 277 -7.65 3.41 -7.51
CA GLU A 277 -8.50 3.56 -8.68
C GLU A 277 -7.74 3.11 -9.94
N ILE A 278 -8.46 2.59 -10.94
CA ILE A 278 -7.87 2.19 -12.22
C ILE A 278 -8.87 2.26 -13.36
N ASN A 279 -8.40 2.67 -14.53
CA ASN A 279 -9.16 2.62 -15.77
C ASN A 279 -8.83 1.34 -16.52
N VAL A 280 -9.85 0.70 -17.09
CA VAL A 280 -9.70 -0.57 -17.81
C VAL A 280 -10.24 -0.37 -19.23
N PHE A 281 -9.33 -0.30 -20.19
CA PHE A 281 -9.60 -0.10 -21.60
C PHE A 281 -9.62 -1.44 -22.34
N ASN A 282 -10.56 -1.62 -23.28
CA ASN A 282 -10.52 -2.77 -24.16
C ASN A 282 -9.50 -2.52 -25.27
N ALA A 283 -8.66 -3.52 -25.50
CA ALA A 283 -7.69 -3.52 -26.58
C ALA A 283 -7.92 -4.71 -27.51
N LYS A 284 -7.65 -4.50 -28.80
CA LYS A 284 -7.61 -5.54 -29.81
C LYS A 284 -6.22 -5.57 -30.44
N VAL A 285 -5.55 -6.72 -30.37
CA VAL A 285 -4.21 -6.91 -30.94
C VAL A 285 -4.27 -6.79 -32.45
N ILE A 286 -3.36 -6.01 -33.02
CA ILE A 286 -3.16 -5.89 -34.47
C ILE A 286 -2.01 -6.80 -34.88
N GLU A 287 -0.82 -6.56 -34.31
CA GLU A 287 0.37 -7.34 -34.61
C GLU A 287 1.40 -7.24 -33.48
N ARG A 288 2.27 -8.26 -33.35
CA ARG A 288 3.41 -8.22 -32.44
C ARG A 288 4.60 -7.58 -33.15
N VAL A 289 5.09 -6.46 -32.61
CA VAL A 289 6.18 -5.67 -33.21
C VAL A 289 7.54 -6.17 -32.72
N SER A 290 7.64 -6.54 -31.45
CA SER A 290 8.87 -7.05 -30.82
C SER A 290 8.56 -8.11 -29.76
N GLU A 291 9.59 -8.65 -29.10
CA GLU A 291 9.42 -9.59 -27.98
C GLU A 291 8.48 -9.05 -26.90
N LYS A 292 8.52 -7.75 -26.60
CA LYS A 292 7.73 -7.13 -25.52
C LYS A 292 6.76 -6.04 -25.97
N THR A 293 6.67 -5.79 -27.28
CA THR A 293 5.87 -4.69 -27.84
C THR A 293 4.83 -5.22 -28.79
N VAL A 294 3.58 -4.82 -28.58
CA VAL A 294 2.42 -5.22 -29.36
C VAL A 294 1.73 -3.96 -29.86
N LYS A 295 1.42 -3.91 -31.14
CA LYS A 295 0.58 -2.85 -31.69
C LYS A 295 -0.87 -3.26 -31.52
N ALA A 296 -1.67 -2.41 -30.89
CA ALA A 296 -3.05 -2.69 -30.57
C ALA A 296 -3.95 -1.48 -30.85
N ASN A 297 -5.24 -1.76 -31.08
CA ASN A 297 -6.29 -0.75 -31.04
C ASN A 297 -6.87 -0.73 -29.63
N VAL A 298 -6.61 0.33 -28.86
CA VAL A 298 -7.09 0.57 -27.51
C VAL A 298 -8.20 1.62 -27.56
N GLU A 299 -9.46 1.20 -27.44
CA GLU A 299 -10.63 2.08 -27.51
C GLU A 299 -10.61 3.10 -28.69
N GLY A 300 -10.16 2.66 -29.87
CA GLY A 300 -10.07 3.49 -31.08
C GLY A 300 -8.70 4.11 -31.34
N ARG A 301 -7.80 4.13 -30.34
CA ARG A 301 -6.42 4.59 -30.47
C ARG A 301 -5.50 3.45 -30.92
N ILE A 302 -4.80 3.62 -32.04
CA ILE A 302 -3.75 2.68 -32.46
C ILE A 302 -2.43 3.11 -31.83
N CYS A 303 -1.90 2.31 -30.91
CA CYS A 303 -0.64 2.57 -30.21
C CYS A 303 0.16 1.27 -29.99
N GLU A 304 1.41 1.44 -29.57
CA GLU A 304 2.23 0.34 -29.07
C GLU A 304 2.00 0.18 -27.56
N ILE A 305 1.72 -1.05 -27.13
CA ILE A 305 1.59 -1.44 -25.73
C ILE A 305 2.67 -2.46 -25.37
N TYR A 306 3.11 -2.44 -24.12
CA TYR A 306 4.15 -3.32 -23.63
C TYR A 306 3.58 -4.51 -22.85
N THR A 307 3.85 -5.72 -23.32
CA THR A 307 3.39 -6.94 -22.65
C THR A 307 4.32 -8.13 -22.88
N ASP A 308 4.51 -8.91 -21.82
CA ASP A 308 5.21 -10.20 -21.86
C ASP A 308 4.26 -11.36 -22.23
N LEU A 309 2.95 -11.09 -22.35
CA LEU A 309 1.95 -12.11 -22.68
C LEU A 309 2.17 -12.65 -24.10
N PRO A 310 1.98 -13.97 -24.33
CA PRO A 310 1.86 -14.51 -25.68
C PRO A 310 0.55 -14.03 -26.28
N VAL A 311 0.62 -13.28 -27.38
CA VAL A 311 -0.57 -12.70 -28.03
C VAL A 311 -0.68 -13.12 -29.49
N GLN A 312 -1.91 -13.23 -29.98
CA GLN A 312 -2.22 -13.45 -31.40
C GLN A 312 -2.93 -12.23 -32.00
N PRO A 313 -2.81 -12.00 -33.33
CA PRO A 313 -3.63 -11.00 -34.02
C PRO A 313 -5.12 -11.21 -33.72
N ASP A 314 -5.86 -10.11 -33.62
CA ASP A 314 -7.28 -10.04 -33.26
C ASP A 314 -7.66 -10.51 -31.84
N GLN A 315 -6.70 -10.93 -31.01
CA GLN A 315 -6.95 -11.24 -29.59
C GLN A 315 -7.40 -9.98 -28.84
N HIS A 316 -8.36 -10.16 -27.94
CA HIS A 316 -8.81 -9.11 -27.02
C HIS A 316 -7.94 -9.11 -25.76
N LEU A 317 -7.58 -7.92 -25.29
CA LEU A 317 -6.79 -7.69 -24.08
C LEU A 317 -7.43 -6.59 -23.25
N LYS A 318 -7.05 -6.52 -21.98
CA LYS A 318 -7.32 -5.36 -21.12
C LYS A 318 -6.06 -4.54 -20.97
N VAL A 319 -6.17 -3.23 -21.21
CA VAL A 319 -5.13 -2.24 -20.94
C VAL A 319 -5.55 -1.44 -19.73
N LEU A 320 -4.75 -1.50 -18.68
CA LEU A 320 -5.03 -0.89 -17.39
C LEU A 320 -4.10 0.30 -17.20
N LEU A 321 -4.68 1.44 -16.85
CA LEU A 321 -3.96 2.69 -16.60
C LEU A 321 -4.49 3.33 -15.33
N ARG A 322 -3.60 3.77 -14.44
CA ARG A 322 -4.01 4.53 -13.26
C ARG A 322 -4.47 5.93 -13.68
N PRO A 323 -5.34 6.58 -12.90
CA PRO A 323 -5.76 7.95 -13.20
C PRO A 323 -4.59 8.92 -13.40
N GLU A 324 -3.51 8.75 -12.64
CA GLU A 324 -2.28 9.54 -12.72
C GLU A 324 -1.38 9.21 -13.92
N ASP A 325 -1.64 8.11 -14.63
CA ASP A 325 -0.91 7.72 -15.83
C ASP A 325 -1.52 8.30 -17.12
N ILE A 326 -2.75 8.83 -17.03
CA ILE A 326 -3.49 9.40 -18.16
C ILE A 326 -3.21 10.91 -18.22
N VAL A 327 -2.93 11.39 -19.43
CA VAL A 327 -2.68 12.79 -19.73
C VAL A 327 -3.86 13.33 -20.53
N ILE A 328 -4.37 14.50 -20.11
CA ILE A 328 -5.37 15.25 -20.86
C ILE A 328 -4.65 16.23 -21.79
N GLU A 329 -5.02 16.22 -23.06
CA GLU A 329 -4.53 17.18 -24.06
C GLU A 329 -5.70 18.03 -24.59
N GLU A 330 -5.43 19.30 -24.84
CA GLU A 330 -6.35 20.16 -25.58
C GLU A 330 -6.40 19.76 -27.05
N LEU A 331 -7.59 19.80 -27.64
CA LEU A 331 -7.76 19.51 -29.06
C LEU A 331 -7.39 20.74 -29.88
N ASP A 332 -6.20 20.74 -30.47
CA ASP A 332 -5.89 21.68 -31.56
C ASP A 332 -6.71 21.31 -32.80
N GLU A 333 -7.42 22.29 -33.38
CA GLU A 333 -8.37 22.12 -34.50
C GLU A 333 -7.76 21.48 -35.77
N ASN A 334 -6.43 21.32 -35.82
CA ASN A 334 -5.67 20.86 -36.98
C ASN A 334 -4.97 19.50 -36.82
N GLU A 335 -5.05 18.82 -35.68
CA GLU A 335 -4.41 17.51 -35.50
C GLU A 335 -5.44 16.37 -35.53
N GLN A 336 -5.22 15.41 -36.43
CA GLN A 336 -5.79 14.07 -36.31
C GLN A 336 -5.13 13.40 -35.09
N SER A 337 -5.58 13.78 -33.90
CA SER A 337 -5.00 13.30 -32.65
C SER A 337 -5.09 11.77 -32.60
N LYS A 338 -3.96 11.14 -32.27
CA LYS A 338 -3.87 9.69 -31.98
C LYS A 338 -4.46 9.37 -30.61
N ALA A 339 -5.21 10.27 -29.98
CA ALA A 339 -5.77 10.14 -28.65
C ALA A 339 -7.19 9.59 -28.65
N ILE A 340 -7.67 9.20 -27.47
CA ILE A 340 -9.06 8.80 -27.25
C ILE A 340 -9.86 10.07 -26.92
N ILE A 341 -10.96 10.30 -27.63
CA ILE A 341 -11.73 11.55 -27.50
C ILE A 341 -12.88 11.40 -26.51
N GLY A 342 -13.06 12.41 -25.67
CA GLY A 342 -14.19 12.48 -24.74
C GLY A 342 -14.49 13.91 -24.29
N HIS A 343 -15.37 14.01 -23.30
CA HIS A 343 -15.75 15.28 -22.68
C HIS A 343 -15.71 15.20 -21.15
N VAL A 344 -15.29 16.29 -20.52
CA VAL A 344 -15.21 16.39 -19.05
C VAL A 344 -16.63 16.42 -18.48
N SER A 345 -16.99 15.42 -17.69
CA SER A 345 -18.30 15.34 -17.03
C SER A 345 -18.32 15.94 -15.63
N ASP A 346 -17.21 15.81 -14.89
CA ASP A 346 -17.10 16.26 -13.50
C ASP A 346 -15.64 16.54 -13.13
N ARG A 347 -15.40 17.44 -12.18
CA ARG A 347 -14.07 17.78 -11.65
C ARG A 347 -14.13 17.93 -10.14
N ASN A 348 -13.21 17.27 -9.45
CA ASN A 348 -13.08 17.30 -7.99
C ASN A 348 -11.68 17.74 -7.58
N TYR A 349 -11.59 18.90 -6.93
CA TYR A 349 -10.35 19.38 -6.36
C TYR A 349 -10.06 18.69 -5.01
N LYS A 350 -8.93 17.99 -4.91
CA LYS A 350 -8.47 17.27 -3.71
C LYS A 350 -7.24 17.93 -3.05
N GLY A 351 -7.00 19.21 -3.32
CA GLY A 351 -5.86 19.95 -2.78
C GLY A 351 -4.64 19.84 -3.70
N MET A 352 -3.85 18.78 -3.58
CA MET A 352 -2.65 18.62 -4.43
C MET A 352 -2.97 18.08 -5.82
N THR A 353 -4.12 17.44 -5.97
CA THR A 353 -4.56 16.84 -7.22
C THR A 353 -5.94 17.33 -7.60
N LEU A 354 -6.19 17.28 -8.89
CA LEU A 354 -7.48 17.52 -9.51
C LEU A 354 -7.91 16.22 -10.18
N GLU A 355 -9.05 15.69 -9.77
CA GLU A 355 -9.62 14.49 -10.38
C GLU A 355 -10.71 14.87 -11.36
N SER A 356 -10.51 14.49 -12.62
CA SER A 356 -11.44 14.73 -13.72
C SER A 356 -12.09 13.42 -14.12
N SER A 357 -13.42 13.43 -14.24
CA SER A 357 -14.18 12.33 -14.87
C SER A 357 -14.48 12.70 -16.32
N ILE A 358 -14.14 11.81 -17.24
CA ILE A 358 -14.24 12.03 -18.68
C ILE A 358 -15.11 10.94 -19.28
N ILE A 359 -16.11 11.32 -20.07
CA ILE A 359 -16.97 10.37 -20.78
C ILE A 359 -16.48 10.29 -22.22
N LEU A 360 -16.14 9.07 -22.66
CA LEU A 360 -15.65 8.84 -24.01
C LEU A 360 -16.79 8.94 -25.04
N ASP A 361 -16.53 9.61 -26.15
CA ASP A 361 -17.55 9.93 -27.15
C ASP A 361 -18.06 8.67 -27.89
N HIS A 362 -17.24 7.62 -28.03
CA HIS A 362 -17.58 6.44 -28.85
C HIS A 362 -18.39 5.36 -28.11
N ASN A 363 -18.24 5.25 -26.78
CA ASN A 363 -18.86 4.16 -26.01
C ASN A 363 -19.46 4.59 -24.66
N ASN A 364 -19.43 5.90 -24.33
CA ASN A 364 -19.87 6.45 -23.05
C ASN A 364 -19.17 5.86 -21.81
N MET A 365 -17.99 5.27 -21.97
CA MET A 365 -17.19 4.80 -20.84
C MET A 365 -16.71 5.99 -20.03
N LYS A 366 -16.79 5.88 -18.70
CA LYS A 366 -16.24 6.86 -17.77
C LYS A 366 -14.77 6.54 -17.50
N VAL A 367 -13.90 7.50 -17.72
CA VAL A 367 -12.47 7.46 -17.43
C VAL A 367 -12.16 8.46 -16.32
N LEU A 368 -11.42 8.03 -15.31
CA LEU A 368 -10.93 8.88 -14.24
C LEU A 368 -9.49 9.30 -14.55
N VAL A 369 -9.21 10.59 -14.46
CA VAL A 369 -7.87 11.15 -14.66
C VAL A 369 -7.50 11.97 -13.43
N SER A 370 -6.26 11.87 -12.96
CA SER A 370 -5.77 12.61 -11.80
C SER A 370 -4.51 13.37 -12.16
N GLU A 371 -4.58 14.70 -12.12
CA GLU A 371 -3.47 15.59 -12.47
C GLU A 371 -3.01 16.33 -11.23
N PHE A 372 -1.71 16.62 -11.12
CA PHE A 372 -1.20 17.50 -10.08
C PHE A 372 -1.74 18.90 -10.33
N PHE A 373 -2.43 19.47 -9.34
CA PHE A 373 -2.96 20.82 -9.47
C PHE A 373 -1.89 21.83 -9.08
N ASN A 374 -1.64 22.78 -9.98
CA ASN A 374 -0.84 23.95 -9.71
C ASN A 374 -1.63 25.19 -10.13
N GLU A 375 -1.92 26.09 -9.20
CA GLU A 375 -2.71 27.32 -9.44
C GLU A 375 -2.02 28.24 -10.47
N ASP A 376 -0.70 28.18 -10.55
CA ASP A 376 0.09 28.98 -11.49
C ASP A 376 0.17 28.35 -12.91
N ASP A 377 -0.40 27.16 -13.12
CA ASP A 377 -0.37 26.49 -14.42
C ASP A 377 -1.62 26.84 -15.26
N PRO A 378 -1.45 27.62 -16.36
CA PRO A 378 -2.57 28.03 -17.19
C PRO A 378 -3.18 26.88 -18.02
N HIS A 379 -2.55 25.70 -18.07
CA HIS A 379 -2.97 24.56 -18.89
C HIS A 379 -3.83 23.53 -18.15
N ILE A 380 -4.10 23.71 -16.85
CA ILE A 380 -4.81 22.72 -16.02
C ILE A 380 -6.32 22.99 -15.94
N ASP A 381 -6.81 24.12 -16.47
CA ASP A 381 -8.20 24.54 -16.26
C ASP A 381 -9.18 24.07 -17.34
N HIS A 382 -9.32 22.75 -17.50
CA HIS A 382 -10.33 22.18 -18.40
C HIS A 382 -11.76 22.37 -17.84
N SER A 383 -12.64 23.08 -18.54
CA SER A 383 -14.00 23.33 -18.07
C SER A 383 -14.89 22.08 -18.15
N VAL A 384 -15.88 21.95 -17.26
CA VAL A 384 -16.92 20.90 -17.39
C VAL A 384 -17.65 21.09 -18.73
N GLY A 385 -17.81 20.00 -19.47
CA GLY A 385 -18.34 19.98 -20.83
C GLY A 385 -17.30 20.25 -21.92
N GLN A 386 -16.05 20.60 -21.57
CA GLN A 386 -14.97 20.75 -22.54
C GLN A 386 -14.65 19.41 -23.18
N LYS A 387 -14.44 19.44 -24.49
CA LYS A 387 -13.97 18.31 -25.28
C LYS A 387 -12.46 18.19 -25.12
N VAL A 388 -11.98 16.99 -24.82
CA VAL A 388 -10.57 16.72 -24.50
C VAL A 388 -10.09 15.44 -25.20
N ALA A 389 -8.78 15.35 -25.39
CA ALA A 389 -8.08 14.16 -25.87
C ALA A 389 -7.38 13.46 -24.70
N LEU A 390 -7.50 12.14 -24.62
CA LEU A 390 -6.82 11.31 -23.62
C LEU A 390 -5.68 10.54 -24.26
N THR A 391 -4.49 10.70 -23.68
CA THR A 391 -3.29 9.97 -24.05
C THR A 391 -2.58 9.46 -22.79
N TRP A 392 -1.49 8.74 -22.98
CA TRP A 392 -0.59 8.29 -21.93
C TRP A 392 0.77 8.00 -22.56
N HIS A 393 1.81 7.92 -21.73
CA HIS A 393 3.14 7.52 -22.16
C HIS A 393 3.22 6.01 -22.36
N GLU A 394 3.70 5.58 -23.53
CA GLU A 394 3.83 4.16 -23.85
C GLU A 394 4.73 3.44 -22.83
N GLY A 395 4.26 2.30 -22.33
CA GLY A 395 4.93 1.49 -21.32
C GLY A 395 4.58 1.82 -19.88
N TRP A 396 3.65 2.76 -19.65
CA TRP A 396 3.02 2.97 -18.34
C TRP A 396 1.82 2.04 -18.13
N GLU A 397 1.24 1.52 -19.22
CA GLU A 397 0.14 0.59 -19.13
C GLU A 397 0.52 -0.78 -18.56
N VAL A 398 -0.44 -1.38 -17.85
CA VAL A 398 -0.41 -2.80 -17.47
C VAL A 398 -1.36 -3.55 -18.38
N VAL A 399 -0.91 -4.64 -18.99
CA VAL A 399 -1.69 -5.43 -19.94
C VAL A 399 -2.04 -6.78 -19.32
N LEU A 400 -3.33 -7.09 -19.28
CA LEU A 400 -3.88 -8.38 -18.83
C LEU A 400 -4.64 -9.08 -19.96
N ASP A 401 -4.75 -10.40 -19.89
CA ASP A 401 -5.62 -11.15 -20.79
C ASP A 401 -7.10 -10.86 -20.46
N ASP A 402 -7.99 -11.01 -21.44
CA ASP A 402 -9.42 -10.79 -21.25
C ASP A 402 -10.06 -11.86 -20.35
N GLU A 403 -9.44 -13.06 -20.30
CA GLU A 403 -9.88 -14.18 -19.45
C GLU A 403 -9.51 -14.04 -17.96
N ASP A 404 -8.57 -13.16 -17.60
CA ASP A 404 -8.12 -12.94 -16.21
C ASP A 404 -9.09 -12.04 -15.38
N SER A 405 -10.40 -12.16 -15.66
CA SER A 405 -11.47 -11.30 -15.14
C SER A 405 -12.10 -11.72 -13.81
#